data_AF-A0A3M1AFM2-F1
#
_entry.id   AF-A0A3M1AFM2-F1
#
_cell.length_a   1.000
_cell.length_b   1.000
_cell.length_c   1.000
_cell.angle_alpha   90.00
_cell.angle_beta   90.00
_cell.angle_gamma   90.00
#
_symmetry.space_group_name_H-M   'P 1'
#
loop_
_entity.id
_entity.type
_entity.pdbx_description
1 polymer ?
#
loop_
_entity_poly.entity_id
_entity_poly.type
_entity_poly.pdbx_seq_one_letter_code
_entity_poly.pdbx_strand_id
1 'polypeptide(L)'
;MEIPYTISARPDTGVYNAKLGTWLFLTSEMMLFGGLFSAYIFSRLAAPIWPGEILNQTYTHESQVLNVPIGTINTMVLITSSVTMVMAWASLMMKNFGRFKLFLGSTIFLGLVFLIIKTFEYREKFAHHMFPSESTFLAIYFTLTGLHALHVIGGIIVNGYFWGPGSKMWRHQPDRFTNRIEVAGLYWHFVDIVWIFLFPTLYLL
;
A
#
# COMPACT_ATOMS: atom_id res chain seq x y z
N MET A 1 -16.49 28.66 -9.65
CA MET A 1 -17.61 27.94 -9.00
C MET A 1 -17.04 27.20 -7.80
N GLU A 2 -17.22 27.75 -6.60
CA GLU A 2 -16.80 27.09 -5.36
C GLU A 2 -17.89 26.09 -4.96
N ILE A 3 -17.53 24.82 -4.87
CA ILE A 3 -18.45 23.78 -4.39
C ILE A 3 -18.22 23.68 -2.88
N PRO A 4 -19.14 24.19 -2.03
CA PRO A 4 -18.87 24.48 -0.62
C PRO A 4 -18.31 23.28 0.15
N TYR A 5 -18.92 22.11 -0.03
CA TYR A 5 -18.57 20.88 0.70
C TYR A 5 -17.29 20.16 0.24
N THR A 6 -16.50 20.78 -0.65
CA THR A 6 -15.16 20.28 -1.02
C THR A 6 -14.03 20.96 -0.25
N ILE A 7 -14.34 22.06 0.43
CA ILE A 7 -13.37 22.88 1.16
C ILE A 7 -13.82 23.06 2.61
N SER A 8 -15.10 23.32 2.86
CA SER A 8 -15.65 23.43 4.21
C SER A 8 -16.19 22.09 4.74
N ALA A 9 -16.03 21.88 6.04
CA ALA A 9 -16.63 20.77 6.76
C ALA A 9 -18.16 20.94 6.79
N ARG A 10 -18.89 19.81 6.69
CA ARG A 10 -20.34 19.83 6.90
C ARG A 10 -20.66 20.08 8.38
N PRO A 11 -21.71 20.86 8.70
CA PRO A 11 -22.16 21.05 10.09
C PRO A 11 -22.49 19.73 10.80
N ASP A 12 -23.07 18.78 10.07
CA ASP A 12 -23.59 17.53 10.65
C ASP A 12 -22.49 16.51 10.94
N THR A 13 -21.46 16.44 10.09
CA THR A 13 -20.40 15.41 10.18
C THR A 13 -19.05 15.96 10.64
N GLY A 14 -18.85 17.28 10.64
CA GLY A 14 -17.57 17.90 10.98
C GLY A 14 -16.43 17.63 9.97
N VAL A 15 -16.72 16.97 8.84
CA VAL A 15 -15.75 16.63 7.78
C VAL A 15 -16.28 17.01 6.40
N TYR A 16 -15.37 17.28 5.46
CA TYR A 16 -15.72 17.55 4.06
C TYR A 16 -16.00 16.24 3.28
N ASN A 17 -16.77 16.34 2.20
CA ASN A 17 -17.33 15.16 1.50
C ASN A 17 -16.26 14.19 1.00
N ALA A 18 -15.13 14.70 0.48
CA ALA A 18 -14.07 13.85 -0.05
C ALA A 18 -13.43 12.98 1.05
N LYS A 19 -13.20 13.52 2.25
CA LYS A 19 -12.64 12.77 3.38
C LYS A 19 -13.60 11.69 3.86
N LEU A 20 -14.89 12.00 3.96
CA LEU A 20 -15.92 11.01 4.32
C LEU A 20 -16.03 9.89 3.27
N GLY A 21 -16.04 10.24 1.98
CA GLY A 21 -16.06 9.26 0.89
C GLY A 21 -14.83 8.35 0.90
N THR A 22 -13.65 8.90 1.19
CA THR A 22 -12.43 8.10 1.32
C THR A 22 -12.50 7.17 2.51
N TRP A 23 -12.96 7.60 3.69
CA TRP A 23 -13.12 6.68 4.84
C TRP A 23 -14.05 5.50 4.52
N LEU A 24 -15.17 5.75 3.84
CA LEU A 24 -16.08 4.69 3.40
C LEU A 24 -15.39 3.72 2.42
N PHE A 25 -14.64 4.26 1.45
CA PHE A 25 -13.87 3.45 0.52
C PHE A 25 -12.76 2.63 1.22
N LEU A 26 -12.01 3.22 2.15
CA LEU A 26 -11.01 2.49 2.93
C LEU A 26 -11.63 1.38 3.78
N THR A 27 -12.85 1.60 4.28
CA THR A 27 -13.60 0.58 5.02
C THR A 27 -13.97 -0.60 4.13
N SER A 28 -14.41 -0.37 2.88
CA SER A 28 -14.68 -1.47 1.94
C SER A 28 -13.41 -2.24 1.59
N GLU A 29 -12.29 -1.56 1.40
CA GLU A 29 -11.01 -2.22 1.14
C GLU A 29 -10.53 -3.04 2.34
N MET A 30 -10.75 -2.55 3.56
CA MET A 30 -10.45 -3.31 4.78
C MET A 30 -11.25 -4.62 4.84
N MET A 31 -12.51 -4.62 4.39
CA MET A 31 -13.33 -5.83 4.29
C MET A 31 -12.82 -6.77 3.19
N LEU A 32 -12.40 -6.24 2.04
CA LEU A 32 -11.82 -7.02 0.94
C LEU A 32 -10.56 -7.77 1.38
N PHE A 33 -9.58 -7.06 1.96
CA PHE A 33 -8.37 -7.67 2.48
C PHE A 33 -8.66 -8.57 3.69
N GLY A 34 -9.57 -8.16 4.59
CA GLY A 34 -9.96 -8.96 5.76
C GLY A 34 -10.53 -10.32 5.39
N GLY A 35 -11.34 -10.41 4.32
CA GLY A 35 -11.84 -11.67 3.78
C GLY A 35 -10.71 -12.58 3.27
N LEU A 36 -9.76 -12.01 2.52
CA LEU A 36 -8.61 -12.76 2.00
C LEU A 36 -7.65 -13.22 3.11
N PHE A 37 -7.41 -12.38 4.13
CA PHE A 37 -6.65 -12.76 5.32
C PHE A 37 -7.32 -13.90 6.09
N SER A 38 -8.63 -13.84 6.27
CA SER A 38 -9.39 -14.90 6.91
C SER A 38 -9.26 -16.21 6.13
N ALA A 39 -9.40 -16.15 4.79
CA ALA A 39 -9.23 -17.32 3.92
C ALA A 39 -7.82 -17.94 4.04
N TYR A 40 -6.77 -17.11 4.14
CA TYR A 40 -5.40 -17.58 4.40
C TYR A 40 -5.30 -18.31 5.74
N ILE A 41 -5.76 -17.68 6.83
CA ILE A 41 -5.65 -18.23 8.18
C ILE A 41 -6.43 -19.55 8.30
N PHE A 42 -7.66 -19.63 7.77
CA PHE A 42 -8.40 -20.88 7.78
C PHE A 42 -7.74 -21.97 6.95
N SER A 43 -7.15 -21.63 5.80
CA SER A 43 -6.38 -22.59 4.99
C SER A 43 -5.13 -23.08 5.72
N ARG A 44 -4.46 -22.20 6.49
CA ARG A 44 -3.31 -22.52 7.36
C ARG A 44 -3.69 -23.46 8.50
N LEU A 45 -4.80 -23.19 9.19
CA LEU A 45 -5.25 -24.00 10.31
C LEU A 45 -5.82 -25.37 9.89
N ALA A 46 -6.41 -25.46 8.70
CA ALA A 46 -7.04 -26.68 8.21
C ALA A 46 -6.08 -27.66 7.51
N ALA A 47 -4.86 -27.24 7.17
CA ALA A 47 -3.88 -28.07 6.49
C ALA A 47 -3.02 -28.87 7.51
N PRO A 48 -3.14 -30.21 7.58
CA PRO A 48 -2.36 -31.03 8.51
C PRO A 48 -0.87 -31.15 8.13
N ILE A 49 -0.53 -30.93 6.85
CA ILE A 49 0.84 -30.82 6.33
C ILE A 49 0.85 -29.59 5.43
N TRP A 50 1.73 -28.63 5.72
CA TRP A 50 1.78 -27.39 4.94
C TRP A 50 2.52 -27.62 3.61
N PRO A 51 2.14 -26.97 2.49
CA PRO A 51 2.78 -27.18 1.20
C PRO A 51 4.30 -26.94 1.19
N GLY A 52 4.83 -26.11 2.10
CA GLY A 52 6.28 -25.95 2.29
C GLY A 52 7.01 -27.24 2.69
N GLU A 53 6.30 -28.18 3.31
CA GLU A 53 6.82 -29.48 3.75
C GLU A 53 6.61 -30.59 2.69
N ILE A 54 5.68 -30.40 1.74
CA ILE A 54 5.44 -31.31 0.59
C ILE A 54 6.34 -30.95 -0.61
N LEU A 55 6.71 -29.68 -0.78
CA LEU A 55 7.73 -29.22 -1.74
C LEU A 55 9.17 -29.57 -1.27
N ASN A 56 9.32 -30.59 -0.45
CA ASN A 56 10.57 -31.05 0.13
C ASN A 56 11.33 -31.99 -0.83
N GLN A 57 11.80 -31.41 -1.94
CA GLN A 57 12.97 -31.95 -2.61
C GLN A 57 14.11 -30.93 -2.78
N THR A 58 13.99 -29.67 -2.32
CA THR A 58 15.18 -28.77 -2.27
C THR A 58 15.12 -27.59 -1.28
N TYR A 59 14.00 -27.25 -0.65
CA TYR A 59 13.89 -26.05 0.19
C TYR A 59 13.37 -26.41 1.59
N THR A 60 14.27 -26.80 2.48
CA THR A 60 13.95 -27.39 3.80
C THR A 60 13.53 -26.39 4.88
N HIS A 61 13.19 -25.14 4.53
CA HIS A 61 12.59 -24.22 5.49
C HIS A 61 11.62 -23.26 4.79
N GLU A 62 10.45 -23.02 5.40
CA GLU A 62 9.50 -21.95 5.03
C GLU A 62 10.20 -20.58 4.88
N SER A 63 11.34 -20.39 5.56
CA SER A 63 12.22 -19.22 5.50
C SER A 63 13.18 -19.14 4.30
N GLN A 64 13.23 -20.15 3.42
CA GLN A 64 14.07 -20.14 2.21
C GLN A 64 13.30 -19.85 0.91
N VAL A 65 11.97 -19.91 0.92
CA VAL A 65 11.14 -19.52 -0.24
C VAL A 65 10.82 -18.02 -0.24
N LEU A 66 10.89 -17.38 0.94
CA LEU A 66 10.70 -15.96 1.15
C LEU A 66 11.90 -15.39 1.93
N ASN A 67 12.68 -14.51 1.30
CA ASN A 67 13.84 -13.89 1.94
C ASN A 67 13.37 -12.84 2.97
N VAL A 68 13.27 -13.27 4.24
CA VAL A 68 12.80 -12.44 5.37
C VAL A 68 13.57 -11.11 5.46
N PRO A 69 14.92 -11.06 5.36
CA PRO A 69 15.66 -9.80 5.29
C PRO A 69 15.20 -8.83 4.19
N ILE A 70 14.97 -9.33 2.97
CA ILE A 70 14.49 -8.49 1.85
C ILE A 70 13.06 -8.02 2.11
N GLY A 71 12.21 -8.87 2.69
CA GLY A 71 10.87 -8.49 3.12
C GLY A 71 10.87 -7.41 4.21
N THR A 72 11.76 -7.52 5.20
CA THR A 72 11.94 -6.52 6.26
C THR A 72 12.42 -5.19 5.70
N ILE A 73 13.39 -5.20 4.77
CA ILE A 73 13.85 -3.98 4.09
C ILE A 73 12.70 -3.32 3.33
N ASN A 74 11.88 -4.10 2.61
CA ASN A 74 10.70 -3.58 1.93
C ASN A 74 9.69 -2.92 2.88
N THR A 75 9.44 -3.54 4.02
CA THR A 75 8.54 -2.99 5.04
C THR A 75 9.11 -1.69 5.62
N MET A 76 10.41 -1.62 5.87
CA MET A 76 11.08 -0.38 6.31
C MET A 76 10.99 0.73 5.25
N VAL A 77 11.12 0.39 3.97
CA VAL A 77 10.96 1.32 2.84
C VAL A 77 9.55 1.90 2.80
N LEU A 78 8.51 1.07 2.96
CA LEU A 78 7.12 1.53 3.00
C LEU A 78 6.81 2.39 4.22
N ILE A 79 7.25 1.99 5.42
CA ILE A 79 7.06 2.80 6.63
C ILE A 79 7.71 4.17 6.45
N THR A 80 8.93 4.20 5.90
CA THR A 80 9.63 5.47 5.60
C THR A 80 8.85 6.31 4.58
N SER A 81 8.28 5.68 3.55
CA SER A 81 7.43 6.34 2.54
C SER A 81 6.18 6.98 3.15
N SER A 82 5.58 6.30 4.13
CA SER A 82 4.47 6.82 4.92
C SER A 82 4.85 8.10 5.67
N VAL A 83 6.00 8.08 6.36
CA VAL A 83 6.49 9.26 7.10
C VAL A 83 6.75 10.42 6.14
N THR A 84 7.33 10.17 4.96
CA THR A 84 7.53 11.22 3.95
C THR A 84 6.22 11.78 3.42
N MET A 85 5.15 10.99 3.33
CA MET A 85 3.83 11.47 2.90
C MET A 85 3.22 12.45 3.92
N VAL A 86 3.31 12.14 5.21
CA VAL A 86 2.86 13.08 6.28
C VAL A 86 3.67 14.37 6.24
N MET A 87 5.00 14.27 6.06
CA MET A 87 5.87 15.45 5.96
C MET A 87 5.56 16.30 4.73
N ALA A 88 5.13 15.69 3.61
CA ALA A 88 4.69 16.40 2.42
C ALA A 88 3.43 17.23 2.72
N TRP A 89 2.43 16.63 3.37
CA TRP A 89 1.21 17.33 3.78
C TRP A 89 1.51 18.45 4.80
N ALA A 90 2.32 18.17 5.82
CA ALA A 90 2.74 19.18 6.80
C ALA A 90 3.48 20.36 6.15
N SER A 91 4.28 20.10 5.12
CA SER A 91 4.97 21.15 4.36
C SER A 91 4.02 22.07 3.61
N LEU A 92 2.88 21.55 3.13
CA LEU A 92 1.82 22.38 2.55
C LEU A 92 1.14 23.26 3.58
N MET A 93 0.90 22.74 4.80
CA MET A 93 0.35 23.53 5.91
C MET A 93 1.29 24.67 6.33
N MET A 94 2.60 24.44 6.26
CA MET A 94 3.63 25.49 6.45
C MET A 94 3.83 26.39 5.23
N LYS A 95 3.01 26.27 4.18
CA LYS A 95 3.12 26.99 2.89
C LYS A 95 4.48 26.83 2.19
N ASN A 96 5.25 25.79 2.53
CA ASN A 96 6.55 25.51 1.92
C ASN A 96 6.42 24.48 0.79
N PHE A 97 6.13 25.00 -0.40
CA PHE A 97 5.88 24.16 -1.58
C PHE A 97 7.12 23.41 -2.09
N GLY A 98 8.32 23.95 -1.87
CA GLY A 98 9.57 23.29 -2.24
C GLY A 98 9.77 21.99 -1.44
N ARG A 99 9.57 22.05 -0.12
CA ARG A 99 9.64 20.86 0.75
C ARG A 99 8.53 19.87 0.45
N PHE A 100 7.31 20.32 0.13
CA PHE A 100 6.24 19.45 -0.33
C PHE A 100 6.66 18.60 -1.55
N LYS A 101 7.23 19.22 -2.59
CA LYS A 101 7.68 18.49 -3.78
C LYS A 101 8.80 17.50 -3.49
N LEU A 102 9.71 17.85 -2.59
CA LEU A 102 10.77 16.95 -2.14
C LEU A 102 10.16 15.72 -1.47
N PHE A 103 9.34 15.91 -0.45
CA PHE A 103 8.80 14.81 0.35
C PHE A 103 7.82 13.93 -0.45
N LEU A 104 6.93 14.52 -1.24
CA LEU A 104 6.02 13.74 -2.09
C LEU A 104 6.78 12.99 -3.19
N GLY A 105 7.84 13.59 -3.74
CA GLY A 105 8.75 12.92 -4.66
C GLY A 105 9.45 11.72 -4.01
N SER A 106 9.91 11.88 -2.77
CA SER A 106 10.50 10.79 -1.98
C SER A 106 9.51 9.65 -1.73
N THR A 107 8.24 9.96 -1.37
CA THR A 107 7.18 8.95 -1.20
C THR A 107 6.98 8.13 -2.48
N ILE A 108 6.88 8.80 -3.64
CA ILE A 108 6.74 8.12 -4.94
C ILE A 108 7.95 7.24 -5.23
N PHE A 109 9.16 7.76 -5.02
CA PHE A 109 10.39 7.01 -5.24
C PHE A 109 10.48 5.76 -4.36
N LEU A 110 10.19 5.88 -3.07
CA LEU A 110 10.19 4.74 -2.14
C LEU A 110 9.12 3.70 -2.51
N GLY A 111 7.94 4.14 -2.96
CA GLY A 111 6.91 3.24 -3.49
C GLY A 111 7.38 2.48 -4.75
N LEU A 112 8.12 3.13 -5.64
CA LEU A 112 8.72 2.46 -6.81
C LEU A 112 9.80 1.45 -6.41
N VAL A 113 10.66 1.80 -5.43
CA VAL A 113 11.66 0.88 -4.89
C VAL A 113 11.00 -0.38 -4.33
N PHE A 114 9.91 -0.23 -3.57
CA PHE A 114 9.12 -1.35 -3.08
C PHE A 114 8.64 -2.27 -4.22
N LEU A 115 8.05 -1.70 -5.28
CA LEU A 115 7.57 -2.47 -6.44
C LEU A 115 8.71 -3.17 -7.19
N ILE A 116 9.88 -2.53 -7.32
CA ILE A 116 11.06 -3.11 -7.96
C ILE A 116 11.52 -4.34 -7.19
N ILE A 117 11.71 -4.21 -5.87
CA ILE A 117 12.15 -5.33 -5.03
C ILE A 117 11.13 -6.47 -5.09
N LYS A 118 9.82 -6.16 -5.05
CA LYS A 118 8.76 -7.18 -5.19
C LYS A 118 8.77 -7.88 -6.53
N THR A 119 9.05 -7.15 -7.61
CA THR A 119 9.14 -7.73 -8.96
C THR A 119 10.31 -8.70 -9.05
N PHE A 120 11.45 -8.41 -8.42
CA PHE A 120 12.58 -9.35 -8.36
C PHE A 120 12.21 -10.62 -7.61
N GLU A 121 11.56 -10.49 -6.45
CA GLU A 121 11.09 -11.64 -5.66
C GLU A 121 10.08 -12.51 -6.44
N TYR A 122 9.19 -11.90 -7.21
CA TYR A 122 8.26 -12.63 -8.08
C TYR A 122 8.99 -13.36 -9.20
N ARG A 123 9.95 -12.71 -9.87
CA ARG A 123 10.73 -13.32 -10.95
C ARG A 123 11.49 -14.56 -10.48
N GLU A 124 12.09 -14.48 -9.30
CA GLU A 124 12.78 -15.62 -8.68
C GLU A 124 11.79 -16.77 -8.41
N LYS A 125 10.61 -16.48 -7.87
CA LYS A 125 9.57 -17.50 -7.65
C LYS A 125 9.07 -18.18 -8.93
N PHE A 126 8.86 -17.40 -9.99
CA PHE A 126 8.47 -17.94 -11.30
C PHE A 126 9.59 -18.76 -11.95
N ALA A 127 10.86 -18.38 -11.76
CA ALA A 127 11.99 -19.16 -12.24
C ALA A 127 12.08 -20.53 -11.57
N HIS A 128 11.61 -20.66 -10.33
CA HIS A 128 11.52 -21.92 -9.59
C HIS A 128 10.21 -22.68 -9.82
N HIS A 129 9.45 -22.35 -10.88
CA HIS A 129 8.17 -22.99 -11.22
C HIS A 129 7.08 -22.94 -10.13
N MET A 130 7.17 -21.97 -9.20
CA MET A 130 6.15 -21.78 -8.16
C MET A 130 4.99 -20.94 -8.70
N PHE A 131 4.09 -21.57 -9.46
CA PHE A 131 2.91 -20.90 -10.02
C PHE A 131 1.72 -20.91 -9.05
N PRO A 132 0.75 -19.98 -9.21
CA PRO A 132 -0.51 -20.01 -8.48
C PRO A 132 -1.30 -21.33 -8.62
N SER A 133 -1.10 -22.06 -9.73
CA SER A 133 -1.75 -23.36 -9.98
C SER A 133 -1.22 -24.50 -9.12
N GLU A 134 -0.01 -24.37 -8.57
CA GLU A 134 0.68 -25.48 -7.90
C GLU A 134 0.18 -25.73 -6.48
N SER A 135 -0.35 -24.69 -5.81
CA SER A 135 -0.94 -24.86 -4.48
C SER A 135 -1.92 -23.74 -4.14
N THR A 136 -2.92 -24.07 -3.31
CA THR A 136 -3.83 -23.09 -2.73
C THR A 136 -3.09 -22.00 -1.95
N PHE A 137 -1.96 -22.34 -1.31
CA PHE A 137 -1.09 -21.37 -0.64
C PHE A 137 -0.51 -20.34 -1.62
N LEU A 138 0.12 -20.81 -2.70
CA LEU A 138 0.67 -19.91 -3.73
C LEU A 138 -0.43 -19.08 -4.38
N ALA A 139 -1.59 -19.66 -4.65
CA ALA A 139 -2.75 -18.92 -5.17
C ALA A 139 -3.15 -17.75 -4.26
N ILE A 140 -3.33 -18.00 -2.95
CA ILE A 140 -3.70 -16.97 -1.97
C ILE A 140 -2.56 -15.95 -1.79
N TYR A 141 -1.32 -16.41 -1.71
CA TYR A 141 -0.13 -15.56 -1.61
C TYR A 141 -0.08 -14.56 -2.77
N PHE A 142 -0.12 -15.03 -4.02
CA PHE A 142 -0.07 -14.18 -5.21
C PHE A 142 -1.28 -13.26 -5.33
N THR A 143 -2.45 -13.71 -4.88
CA THR A 143 -3.67 -12.89 -4.87
C THR A 143 -3.55 -11.74 -3.88
N LEU A 144 -3.17 -12.01 -2.62
CA LEU A 144 -2.99 -10.99 -1.58
C LEU A 144 -1.91 -9.97 -1.94
N THR A 145 -0.72 -10.47 -2.30
CA THR A 145 0.44 -9.62 -2.64
C THR A 145 0.24 -8.88 -3.97
N GLY A 146 -0.40 -9.51 -4.96
CA GLY A 146 -0.72 -8.90 -6.25
C GLY A 146 -1.78 -7.81 -6.13
N LEU A 147 -2.86 -8.06 -5.40
CA LEU A 147 -3.88 -7.05 -5.12
C LEU A 147 -3.28 -5.85 -4.38
N HIS A 148 -2.43 -6.10 -3.37
CA HIS A 148 -1.72 -5.04 -2.68
C HIS A 148 -0.80 -4.24 -3.62
N ALA A 149 -0.04 -4.91 -4.49
CA ALA A 149 0.81 -4.24 -5.48
C ALA A 149 0.00 -3.34 -6.42
N LEU A 150 -1.19 -3.77 -6.85
CA LEU A 150 -2.10 -2.94 -7.65
C LEU A 150 -2.55 -1.68 -6.89
N HIS A 151 -2.81 -1.79 -5.59
CA HIS A 151 -3.14 -0.64 -4.75
C HIS A 151 -1.96 0.35 -4.63
N VAL A 152 -0.75 -0.17 -4.42
CA VAL A 152 0.48 0.66 -4.41
C VAL A 152 0.65 1.39 -5.74
N ILE A 153 0.47 0.71 -6.88
CA ILE A 153 0.53 1.32 -8.22
C ILE A 153 -0.52 2.43 -8.36
N GLY A 154 -1.77 2.17 -7.94
CA GLY A 154 -2.84 3.17 -7.94
C GLY A 154 -2.47 4.41 -7.12
N GLY A 155 -1.92 4.21 -5.93
CA GLY A 155 -1.42 5.29 -5.08
C GLY A 155 -0.29 6.09 -5.73
N ILE A 156 0.65 5.41 -6.40
CA ILE A 156 1.78 6.06 -7.09
C ILE A 156 1.27 6.94 -8.22
N ILE A 157 0.29 6.46 -8.99
CA ILE A 157 -0.32 7.23 -10.09
C ILE A 157 -0.99 8.49 -9.54
N VAL A 158 -1.77 8.37 -8.47
CA VAL A 158 -2.45 9.51 -7.84
C VAL A 158 -1.45 10.52 -7.27
N ASN A 159 -0.44 10.05 -6.53
CA ASN A 159 0.60 10.92 -5.97
C ASN A 159 1.46 11.55 -7.07
N GLY A 160 1.78 10.81 -8.13
CA GLY A 160 2.48 11.31 -9.32
C GLY A 160 1.71 12.41 -10.05
N TYR A 161 0.38 12.27 -10.15
CA TYR A 161 -0.49 13.33 -10.67
C TYR A 161 -0.37 14.61 -9.82
N PHE A 162 -0.41 14.50 -8.49
CA PHE A 162 -0.31 15.65 -7.60
C PHE A 162 1.09 16.28 -7.56
N TRP A 163 2.15 15.48 -7.71
CA TRP A 163 3.52 15.95 -7.80
C TRP A 163 3.81 16.69 -9.12
N GLY A 164 3.28 16.17 -10.23
CA GLY A 164 3.46 16.72 -11.58
C GLY A 164 2.39 17.76 -11.97
N PRO A 165 1.41 17.40 -12.81
CA PRO A 165 0.43 18.34 -13.38
C PRO A 165 -0.49 18.98 -12.32
N GLY A 166 -0.89 18.23 -11.30
CA GLY A 166 -1.75 18.70 -10.21
C GLY A 166 -1.10 19.78 -9.35
N SER A 167 0.24 19.85 -9.34
CA SER A 167 1.01 20.84 -8.59
C SER A 167 0.72 22.29 -9.00
N LYS A 168 0.17 22.52 -10.21
CA LYS A 168 -0.30 23.84 -10.66
C LYS A 168 -1.49 24.35 -9.84
N MET A 169 -2.32 23.47 -9.29
CA MET A 169 -3.52 23.82 -8.52
C MET A 169 -3.17 24.59 -7.24
N TRP A 170 -1.98 24.37 -6.67
CA TRP A 170 -1.50 25.10 -5.50
C TRP A 170 -1.52 26.63 -5.70
N ARG A 171 -1.26 27.12 -6.92
CA ARG A 171 -1.24 28.56 -7.22
C ARG A 171 -2.62 29.21 -7.26
N HIS A 172 -3.66 28.45 -7.55
CA HIS A 172 -5.02 28.98 -7.73
C HIS A 172 -5.95 28.65 -6.56
N GLN A 173 -5.78 27.48 -5.92
CA GLN A 173 -6.63 26.98 -4.84
C GLN A 173 -5.81 26.16 -3.82
N PRO A 174 -4.99 26.80 -2.97
CA PRO A 174 -4.07 26.12 -2.05
C PRO A 174 -4.79 25.25 -1.00
N ASP A 175 -5.92 25.72 -0.46
CA ASP A 175 -6.67 24.96 0.57
C ASP A 175 -7.28 23.69 -0.02
N ARG A 176 -7.90 23.80 -1.19
CA ARG A 176 -8.46 22.66 -1.92
C ARG A 176 -7.38 21.65 -2.31
N PHE A 177 -6.21 22.13 -2.72
CA PHE A 177 -5.08 21.26 -3.02
C PHE A 177 -4.62 20.51 -1.77
N THR A 178 -4.47 21.20 -0.64
CA THR A 178 -4.03 20.56 0.61
C THR A 178 -5.02 19.49 1.09
N ASN A 179 -6.33 19.77 1.04
CA ASN A 179 -7.36 18.78 1.39
C ASN A 179 -7.28 17.53 0.49
N ARG A 180 -6.97 17.70 -0.80
CA ARG A 180 -6.79 16.56 -1.72
C ARG A 180 -5.54 15.73 -1.39
N ILE A 181 -4.46 16.39 -0.99
CA ILE A 181 -3.22 15.70 -0.55
C ILE A 181 -3.45 14.96 0.77
N GLU A 182 -4.22 15.53 1.69
CA GLU A 182 -4.63 14.84 2.92
C GLU A 182 -5.36 13.53 2.60
N VAL A 183 -6.36 13.60 1.71
CA VAL A 183 -7.12 12.42 1.27
C VAL A 183 -6.25 11.39 0.56
N ALA A 184 -5.35 11.82 -0.33
CA ALA A 184 -4.40 10.93 -0.98
C ALA A 184 -3.43 10.29 0.04
N GLY A 185 -3.04 11.05 1.07
CA GLY A 185 -2.24 10.57 2.19
C GLY A 185 -2.96 9.49 2.99
N LEU A 186 -4.24 9.68 3.33
CA LEU A 186 -5.05 8.67 4.01
C LEU A 186 -5.08 7.33 3.26
N TYR A 187 -5.23 7.38 1.93
CA TYR A 187 -5.15 6.19 1.08
C TYR A 187 -3.76 5.54 1.13
N TRP A 188 -2.69 6.33 0.98
CA TRP A 188 -1.33 5.82 1.01
C TRP A 188 -0.99 5.14 2.35
N HIS A 189 -1.35 5.77 3.47
CA HIS A 189 -1.18 5.19 4.81
C HIS A 189 -1.96 3.89 4.99
N PHE A 190 -3.18 3.81 4.47
CA PHE A 190 -3.96 2.58 4.52
C PHE A 190 -3.26 1.44 3.77
N VAL A 191 -2.74 1.70 2.57
CA VAL A 191 -1.99 0.71 1.80
C VAL A 191 -0.77 0.23 2.60
N ASP A 192 -0.01 1.14 3.21
CA ASP A 192 1.13 0.79 4.06
C ASP A 192 0.72 -0.08 5.27
N ILE A 193 -0.40 0.24 5.94
CA ILE A 193 -0.93 -0.55 7.06
C ILE A 193 -1.27 -1.97 6.63
N VAL A 194 -1.93 -2.13 5.47
CA VAL A 194 -2.24 -3.47 4.93
C VAL A 194 -0.96 -4.27 4.75
N TRP A 195 0.13 -3.66 4.27
CA TRP A 195 1.42 -4.34 4.13
C TRP A 195 2.02 -4.76 5.48
N ILE A 196 1.92 -3.91 6.49
CA ILE A 196 2.41 -4.20 7.85
C ILE A 196 1.75 -5.45 8.43
N PHE A 197 0.48 -5.73 8.10
CA PHE A 197 -0.17 -6.99 8.46
C PHE A 197 0.17 -8.13 7.51
N LEU A 198 0.26 -7.86 6.21
CA LEU A 198 0.55 -8.86 5.19
C LEU A 198 1.93 -9.50 5.41
N PHE A 199 2.95 -8.70 5.72
CA PHE A 199 4.31 -9.21 5.91
C PHE A 199 4.39 -10.27 7.03
N PRO A 200 3.99 -10.02 8.29
CA PRO A 200 3.99 -11.06 9.32
C PRO A 200 3.10 -12.26 8.96
N THR A 201 1.92 -12.03 8.42
CA THR A 201 0.98 -13.12 8.11
C THR A 201 1.50 -14.07 7.03
N LEU A 202 2.23 -13.58 6.02
CA LEU A 202 2.74 -14.43 4.94
C LEU A 202 4.21 -14.86 5.11
N TYR A 203 5.04 -14.06 5.81
CA TYR A 203 6.48 -14.31 5.94
C TYR A 203 6.85 -14.95 7.30
N LEU A 204 6.03 -14.77 8.34
CA LEU A 204 6.37 -15.23 9.71
C LEU A 204 5.42 -16.30 10.27
N LEU A 205 4.22 -16.46 9.71
CA LEU A 205 3.15 -17.33 10.23
C LEU A 205 2.90 -18.51 9.31
#